data_AF-A0A828XV02-F1
#
_entry.id   AF-A0A828XV02-F1
#
_cell.length_a   1.000
_cell.length_b   1.000
_cell.length_c   1.000
_cell.angle_alpha   90.00
_cell.angle_beta   90.00
_cell.angle_gamma   90.00
#
_symmetry.space_group_name_H-M   'P 1'
#
loop_
_entity.id
_entity.type
_entity.pdbx_description
1 polymer ?
#
loop_
_entity_poly.entity_id
_entity_poly.type
_entity_poly.pdbx_seq_one_letter_code
_entity_poly.pdbx_strand_id
1 'polypeptide(L)' 'MKKFILKVRIKKKSKNFGIEKSYLGIHCRKVNSKDVIFSVLNKK' A
#
# COMPACT_ATOMS: atom_id res chain seq x y z
N MET A 1 16.47 -2.80 -15.16
CA MET A 1 15.36 -3.53 -14.51
C MET A 1 14.18 -2.57 -14.30
N LYS A 2 13.00 -2.90 -14.82
CA LYS A 2 11.79 -2.08 -14.66
C LYS A 2 11.25 -2.32 -13.24
N LYS A 3 11.26 -1.30 -12.37
CA LYS A 3 10.67 -1.41 -11.02
C LYS A 3 9.16 -1.55 -11.16
N PHE A 4 8.62 -2.69 -10.70
CA PHE A 4 7.19 -2.90 -10.67
C PHE A 4 6.61 -2.30 -9.39
N ILE A 5 5.79 -1.26 -9.57
CA ILE A 5 5.08 -0.59 -8.47
C ILE A 5 3.64 -1.09 -8.43
N LEU A 6 3.24 -1.66 -7.30
CA LEU A 6 1.87 -2.09 -7.04
C LEU A 6 1.06 -0.92 -6.47
N LYS A 7 0.01 -0.49 -7.17
CA LYS A 7 -0.87 0.59 -6.71
C LYS A 7 -2.14 0.01 -6.07
N VAL A 8 -2.30 0.23 -4.77
CA VAL A 8 -3.46 -0.24 -3.99
C VAL A 8 -4.38 0.94 -3.70
N ARG A 9 -5.65 0.81 -4.10
CA ARG A 9 -6.70 1.80 -3.85
C ARG A 9 -7.57 1.35 -2.68
N ILE A 10 -7.74 2.22 -1.69
CA ILE A 10 -8.45 1.89 -0.45
C ILE A 10 -9.68 2.77 -0.32
N LYS A 11 -10.85 2.12 -0.25
CA LYS A 11 -12.16 2.78 -0.25
C LYS A 11 -12.52 3.45 1.08
N LYS A 12 -12.00 2.94 2.20
CA LYS A 12 -12.31 3.45 3.55
C LYS A 12 -11.06 3.41 4.41
N LYS A 13 -10.75 4.52 5.09
CA LYS A 13 -9.59 4.61 5.99
C LYS A 13 -9.99 4.03 7.36
N SER A 14 -9.32 2.97 7.79
CA SER A 14 -9.43 2.47 9.17
C SER A 14 -8.72 3.42 10.14
N LYS A 15 -9.11 3.45 11.43
CA LYS A 15 -8.43 4.24 12.47
C LYS A 15 -6.93 3.90 12.55
N ASN A 16 -6.57 2.65 12.32
CA ASN A 16 -5.18 2.15 12.39
C ASN A 16 -4.49 2.03 11.02
N PHE A 17 -5.05 2.67 9.99
CA PHE A 17 -4.60 2.51 8.61
C PHE A 17 -3.11 2.83 8.38
N GLY A 18 -2.53 3.76 9.14
CA GLY A 18 -1.11 4.10 9.03
C GLY A 18 -0.17 2.93 9.38
N ILE A 19 -0.50 2.19 10.44
CA ILE A 19 0.29 1.05 10.94
C ILE A 19 0.17 -0.12 9.95
N GLU A 20 -1.06 -0.44 9.54
CA GLU A 20 -1.34 -1.50 8.56
C GLU A 20 -0.68 -1.23 7.20
N LYS A 21 -0.69 0.03 6.74
CA LYS A 21 -0.04 0.46 5.50
C LYS A 21 1.48 0.23 5.53
N SER A 22 2.12 0.56 6.65
CA SER A 22 3.57 0.40 6.80
C SER A 22 3.96 -1.08 6.81
N TYR A 23 3.25 -1.90 7.59
CA TYR A 23 3.46 -3.34 7.66
C TYR A 23 3.32 -4.02 6.29
N LEU A 24 2.22 -3.72 5.57
CA LEU A 24 1.94 -4.34 4.28
C LEU A 24 2.93 -3.90 3.19
N GLY A 25 3.41 -2.65 3.25
CA GLY A 25 4.45 -2.14 2.35
C GLY A 25 5.78 -2.87 2.53
N ILE A 26 6.21 -3.07 3.78
CA ILE A 26 7.44 -3.81 4.11
C ILE A 26 7.31 -5.27 3.67
N HIS A 27 6.18 -5.91 3.97
CA HIS A 27 5.94 -7.31 3.63
C HIS A 27 5.94 -7.53 2.12
N CYS A 28 5.27 -6.66 1.34
CA CYS A 28 5.25 -6.77 -0.12
C CYS A 28 6.63 -6.56 -0.75
N ARG A 29 7.43 -5.63 -0.21
CA ARG A 29 8.81 -5.44 -0.68
C ARG A 29 9.67 -6.66 -0.39
N LYS A 30 9.49 -7.29 0.78
CA LYS A 30 10.25 -8.49 1.18
C LYS A 30 9.88 -9.73 0.36
N VAL A 31 8.59 -9.98 0.13
CA VAL A 31 8.11 -11.20 -0.54
C VAL A 31 8.15 -11.09 -2.06
N ASN A 32 7.73 -9.94 -2.61
CA ASN A 32 7.52 -9.79 -4.06
C ASN A 32 8.55 -8.90 -4.74
N SER A 33 9.50 -8.31 -3.99
CA SER A 33 10.44 -7.29 -4.50
C SER A 33 9.75 -6.14 -5.25
N LYS A 34 8.50 -5.83 -4.87
CA LYS A 34 7.66 -4.78 -5.46
C LYS A 34 7.45 -3.66 -4.45
N ASP A 35 7.58 -2.42 -4.91
CA ASP A 35 7.20 -1.25 -4.14
C ASP A 35 5.68 -1.08 -4.17
N VAL A 36 5.07 -0.71 -3.03
CA VAL A 36 3.61 -0.55 -2.92
C VAL A 36 3.24 0.88 -2.63
N ILE A 37 2.32 1.44 -3.40
CA ILE A 37 1.75 2.77 -3.19
C ILE A 37 0.28 2.62 -2.82
N PHE A 38 -0.10 3.14 -1.66
CA PHE A 38 -1.47 3.15 -1.17
C PHE A 38 -2.12 4.51 -1.39
N SER A 39 -3.20 4.55 -2.16
CA SER A 39 -4.05 5.72 -2.35
C SER A 39 -5.39 5.50 -1.65
N VAL A 40 -5.74 6.39 -0.72
CA VAL A 40 -7.07 6.39 -0.10
C VAL A 40 -8.03 7.14 -1.01
N LEU A 41 -9.07 6.46 -1.49
CA LEU A 41 -10.19 7.06 -2.20
C LEU A 41 -11.10 7.69 -1.15
N ASN A 42 -10.81 8.94 -0.79
CA ASN A 42 -11.81 9.75 -0.10
C ASN A 42 -12.90 10.08 -1.12
N LYS A 43 -14.06 9.42 -1.03
CA LYS A 43 -15.28 9.91 -1.68
C LYS A 43 -15.63 11.22 -0.96
N LYS A 44 -15.34 12.36 -1.62
CA LYS A 44 -16.09 13.60 -1.37
C LYS A 44 -17.55 13.34 -1.73
#